data_AF-A0A2H6NHH7-F1
#
_entry.id   AF-A0A2H6NHH7-F1
#
_cell.length_a   1.000
_cell.length_b   1.000
_cell.length_c   1.000
_cell.angle_alpha   90.00
_cell.angle_beta   90.00
_cell.angle_gamma   90.00
#
_symmetry.space_group_name_H-M   'P 1'
#
loop_
_entity.id
_entity.type
_entity.pdbx_description
1 polymer ?
#
loop_
_entity_poly.entity_id
_entity_poly.type
_entity_poly.pdbx_seq_one_letter_code
_entity_poly.pdbx_strand_id
1 'polypeptide(L)'
;VCEHINLLERDYFGLLFQDHTDQKNWLDISKEIKKQIRNLPWQFTFNVKFYPPDPSQLTEEITRYFLCLQLREDIASGRLPCSFVTHALLGSYTLQAELGDFDPEEHDSGYIQEFQFAPNQTKELEDKVVELHKTHRCVMFQVMDLYAFLFACGK
;
A
#
# COMPACT_ATOMS: atom_id res chain seq x y z
N VAL A 1 3.63 -9.12 -18.27
CA VAL A 1 3.53 -8.93 -16.81
C VAL A 1 2.19 -9.41 -16.30
N CYS A 2 1.07 -8.73 -16.61
CA CYS A 2 -0.26 -9.10 -16.09
C CYS A 2 -0.65 -10.56 -16.35
N GLU A 3 -0.35 -11.11 -17.54
CA GLU A 3 -0.60 -12.53 -17.84
C GLU A 3 0.20 -13.49 -16.95
N HIS A 4 1.43 -13.13 -16.60
CA HIS A 4 2.29 -13.98 -15.77
C HIS A 4 1.79 -14.05 -14.31
N ILE A 5 1.17 -12.98 -13.83
CA ILE A 5 0.58 -12.92 -12.49
C ILE A 5 -0.93 -13.19 -12.50
N ASN A 6 -1.49 -13.62 -13.64
CA ASN A 6 -2.93 -13.88 -13.82
C ASN A 6 -3.84 -12.72 -13.38
N LEU A 7 -3.49 -11.49 -13.79
CA LEU A 7 -4.25 -10.27 -13.50
C LEU A 7 -5.11 -9.87 -14.71
N LEU A 8 -6.44 -9.84 -14.53
CA LEU A 8 -7.41 -9.49 -15.56
C LEU A 8 -7.77 -8.01 -15.55
N GLU A 9 -7.86 -7.37 -14.38
CA GLU A 9 -8.20 -5.95 -14.20
C GLU A 9 -6.98 -5.04 -14.44
N ARG A 10 -6.44 -5.09 -15.66
CA ARG A 10 -5.16 -4.46 -16.04
C ARG A 10 -5.18 -2.93 -16.01
N ASP A 11 -6.36 -2.33 -16.12
CA ASP A 11 -6.52 -0.87 -16.28
C ASP A 11 -6.05 -0.06 -15.07
N TYR A 12 -5.99 -0.68 -13.89
CA TYR A 12 -5.51 -0.04 -12.66
C TYR A 12 -3.99 0.03 -12.57
N PHE A 13 -3.25 -0.69 -13.42
CA PHE A 13 -1.81 -0.87 -13.27
C PHE A 13 -1.01 -0.34 -14.46
N GLY A 14 0.26 -0.07 -14.21
CA GLY A 14 1.21 0.33 -15.24
C GLY A 14 2.63 -0.04 -14.85
N LEU A 15 3.53 0.17 -15.80
CA LEU A 15 4.97 0.07 -15.55
C LEU A 15 5.54 1.47 -15.40
N LEU A 16 6.22 1.72 -14.29
CA LEU A 16 7.07 2.89 -14.10
C LEU A 16 8.51 2.53 -14.49
N PHE A 17 9.21 3.49 -15.07
CA PHE A 17 10.64 3.44 -15.29
C PHE A 17 11.27 4.76 -14.84
N GLN A 18 12.55 4.72 -14.51
CA GLN A 18 13.33 5.91 -14.20
C GLN A 18 14.07 6.33 -15.46
N ASP A 19 13.91 7.60 -15.86
CA ASP A 19 14.64 8.13 -17.00
C ASP A 19 16.06 8.56 -16.62
N HIS A 20 16.81 9.05 -17.61
CA HIS A 20 18.18 9.54 -17.45
C HIS A 20 18.33 10.78 -16.53
N THR A 21 17.23 11.38 -16.09
CA THR A 21 17.19 12.52 -15.17
C THR A 21 16.69 12.11 -13.78
N ASP A 22 16.65 10.81 -13.49
CA ASP A 22 16.10 10.24 -12.26
C ASP A 22 14.61 10.52 -12.04
N GLN A 23 13.87 10.88 -13.10
CA GLN A 23 12.43 11.08 -13.03
C GLN A 23 11.67 9.78 -13.31
N LYS A 24 10.66 9.51 -12.48
CA LYS A 24 9.75 8.36 -12.64
C LYS A 24 8.71 8.67 -13.71
N ASN A 25 8.66 7.85 -14.74
CA ASN A 25 7.75 8.00 -15.89
C ASN A 25 6.95 6.72 -16.11
N TRP A 26 5.68 6.88 -16.49
CA TRP A 26 4.85 5.75 -16.91
C TRP A 26 5.23 5.31 -18.33
N LEU A 27 5.38 4.00 -18.52
CA LEU A 27 5.57 3.41 -19.83
C LEU A 27 4.29 3.57 -20.67
N ASP A 28 4.44 4.13 -21.86
CA ASP A 28 3.38 4.18 -22.87
C ASP A 28 3.33 2.85 -23.61
N ILE A 29 2.30 2.05 -23.33
CA ILE A 29 2.10 0.73 -23.94
C ILE A 29 1.82 0.79 -25.45
N SER A 30 1.47 1.97 -25.99
CA SER A 30 1.24 2.16 -27.43
C SER A 30 2.53 2.39 -28.22
N LYS A 31 3.67 2.60 -27.53
CA LYS A 31 4.97 2.90 -28.14
C LYS A 31 5.99 1.81 -27.82
N GLU A 32 6.92 1.59 -28.75
CA GLU A 32 8.05 0.69 -28.51
C GLU A 32 8.90 1.14 -27.31
N ILE A 33 9.29 0.22 -26.44
CA ILE A 33 10.10 0.51 -25.23
C ILE A 33 11.41 1.23 -25.57
N LYS A 34 12.13 0.76 -26.61
CA LYS A 34 13.40 1.36 -27.07
C LYS A 34 13.28 2.83 -27.50
N LYS A 35 12.08 3.30 -27.84
CA LYS A 35 11.83 4.72 -28.18
C LYS A 35 11.64 5.59 -26.94
N GLN A 36 11.34 4.97 -25.80
CA GLN A 36 11.08 5.63 -24.52
C GLN A 36 12.31 5.56 -23.60
N ILE A 37 13.05 4.43 -23.64
CA ILE A 37 14.20 4.17 -22.78
C ILE A 37 15.42 3.88 -23.63
N ARG A 38 16.43 4.74 -23.52
CA ARG A 38 17.66 4.66 -24.34
C ARG A 38 18.76 3.79 -23.73
N ASN A 39 18.81 3.72 -22.41
CA ASN A 39 19.92 3.08 -21.69
C ASN A 39 19.51 1.69 -21.17
N LEU A 40 20.47 0.77 -21.16
CA LEU A 40 20.34 -0.56 -20.58
C LEU A 40 21.12 -0.63 -19.26
N PRO A 41 20.71 -1.46 -18.28
CA PRO A 41 19.54 -2.36 -18.34
C PRO A 41 18.20 -1.61 -18.24
N TRP A 42 17.17 -2.12 -18.91
CA TRP A 42 15.81 -1.61 -18.71
C TRP A 42 15.28 -2.10 -17.37
N GLN A 43 14.98 -1.17 -16.49
CA GLN A 43 14.40 -1.44 -15.17
C GLN A 43 13.00 -0.86 -15.11
N PHE A 44 12.06 -1.68 -14.66
CA PHE A 44 10.66 -1.32 -14.51
C PHE A 44 10.17 -1.73 -13.13
N THR A 45 9.25 -0.93 -12.59
CA THR A 45 8.44 -1.31 -11.43
C THR A 45 6.98 -1.40 -11.86
N PHE A 46 6.28 -2.44 -11.40
CA PHE A 46 4.85 -2.60 -11.63
C PHE A 46 4.09 -1.91 -10.50
N ASN A 47 3.27 -0.92 -10.84
CA ASN A 47 2.66 -0.02 -9.86
C ASN A 47 1.18 0.23 -10.23
N VAL A 48 0.41 0.64 -9.22
CA VAL A 48 -0.95 1.15 -9.44
C VAL A 48 -0.87 2.53 -10.08
N LYS A 49 -1.56 2.70 -11.21
CA LYS A 49 -1.68 3.96 -11.94
C LYS A 49 -2.94 4.72 -11.55
N PHE A 50 -4.03 3.99 -11.30
CA PHE A 50 -5.31 4.57 -10.93
C PHE A 50 -5.94 3.78 -9.78
N TYR A 51 -6.41 4.49 -8.78
CA TYR A 51 -7.20 3.92 -7.69
C TYR A 51 -8.69 3.98 -8.07
N PRO A 52 -9.44 2.87 -7.95
CA PRO A 52 -10.88 2.90 -8.17
C PRO A 52 -11.55 3.80 -7.12
N PRO A 53 -12.62 4.54 -7.47
CA PRO A 53 -13.36 5.36 -6.53
C PRO A 53 -14.36 4.59 -5.67
N ASP A 54 -14.52 3.27 -5.86
CA ASP A 54 -15.38 2.38 -5.07
C ASP A 54 -14.78 0.94 -5.08
N PRO A 55 -14.61 0.24 -3.94
CA PRO A 55 -13.91 -1.04 -3.90
C PRO A 55 -14.77 -2.16 -4.48
N SER A 56 -16.09 -1.96 -4.53
CA SER A 56 -17.03 -2.90 -5.13
C SER A 56 -16.85 -3.01 -6.65
N GLN A 57 -16.17 -2.05 -7.28
CA GLN A 57 -15.80 -2.12 -8.69
C GLN A 57 -14.73 -3.17 -8.96
N LEU A 58 -13.93 -3.52 -7.95
CA LEU A 58 -12.95 -4.57 -8.07
C LEU A 58 -13.65 -5.92 -7.99
N THR A 59 -13.29 -6.80 -8.89
CA THR A 59 -13.83 -8.16 -9.00
C THR A 59 -12.82 -9.19 -8.54
N GLU A 60 -11.52 -8.98 -8.82
CA GLU A 60 -10.49 -9.94 -8.47
C GLU A 60 -9.88 -9.65 -7.10
N GLU A 61 -9.63 -10.69 -6.31
CA GLU A 61 -8.92 -10.59 -5.02
C GLU A 61 -7.45 -10.18 -5.20
N ILE A 62 -6.81 -10.59 -6.29
CA ILE A 62 -5.41 -10.25 -6.57
C ILE A 62 -5.21 -8.75 -6.90
N THR A 63 -6.13 -8.16 -7.67
CA THR A 63 -6.13 -6.71 -7.98
C THR A 63 -6.21 -5.90 -6.70
N ARG A 64 -7.19 -6.30 -5.89
CA ARG A 64 -7.44 -5.86 -4.54
C ARG A 64 -6.14 -5.92 -3.71
N TYR A 65 -5.47 -7.06 -3.68
CA TYR A 65 -4.25 -7.24 -2.88
C TYR A 65 -3.13 -6.28 -3.30
N PHE A 66 -2.85 -6.17 -4.61
CA PHE A 66 -1.82 -5.27 -5.10
C PHE A 66 -2.15 -3.79 -4.86
N LEU A 67 -3.41 -3.39 -4.97
CA LEU A 67 -3.86 -2.04 -4.62
C LEU A 67 -3.55 -1.71 -3.17
N CYS A 68 -3.81 -2.67 -2.25
CA CYS A 68 -3.52 -2.48 -0.84
C CYS A 68 -2.03 -2.29 -0.57
N LEU A 69 -1.19 -3.11 -1.19
CA LEU A 69 0.26 -2.99 -1.06
C LEU A 69 0.77 -1.63 -1.53
N GLN A 70 0.31 -1.16 -2.69
CA GLN A 70 0.71 0.14 -3.20
C GLN A 70 0.22 1.28 -2.30
N LEU A 71 -1.00 1.21 -1.78
CA LEU A 71 -1.53 2.24 -0.89
C LEU A 71 -0.76 2.33 0.42
N ARG A 72 -0.38 1.18 1.00
CA ARG A 72 0.48 1.17 2.19
C ARG A 72 1.80 1.89 1.94
N GLU A 73 2.44 1.61 0.80
CA GLU A 73 3.69 2.29 0.40
C GLU A 73 3.47 3.78 0.11
N ASP A 74 2.38 4.14 -0.56
CA ASP A 74 2.07 5.53 -0.92
C ASP A 74 1.81 6.38 0.32
N ILE A 75 1.15 5.83 1.34
CA ILE A 75 0.89 6.50 2.63
C ILE A 75 2.19 6.60 3.42
N ALA A 76 2.93 5.51 3.58
CA ALA A 76 4.19 5.50 4.33
C ALA A 76 5.26 6.42 3.72
N SER A 77 5.29 6.54 2.40
CA SER A 77 6.22 7.44 1.67
C SER A 77 5.73 8.88 1.59
N GLY A 78 4.48 9.17 1.98
CA GLY A 78 3.86 10.50 1.87
C GLY A 78 3.41 10.88 0.46
N ARG A 79 3.44 9.95 -0.51
CA ARG A 79 2.86 10.14 -1.85
C ARG A 79 1.34 10.34 -1.77
N LEU A 80 0.69 9.65 -0.83
CA LEU A 80 -0.70 9.87 -0.47
C LEU A 80 -0.75 10.57 0.90
N PRO A 81 -1.01 11.88 0.95
CA PRO A 81 -1.11 12.61 2.21
C PRO A 81 -2.30 12.12 3.03
N CYS A 82 -2.08 11.89 4.32
CA CYS A 82 -3.10 11.43 5.26
C CYS A 82 -3.04 12.25 6.55
N SER A 83 -4.16 12.32 7.27
CA SER A 83 -4.19 12.95 8.60
C SER A 83 -3.46 12.09 9.64
N PHE A 84 -3.07 12.65 10.80
CA PHE A 84 -2.52 11.86 11.91
C PHE A 84 -3.45 10.72 12.31
N VAL A 85 -4.75 11.00 12.42
CA VAL A 85 -5.78 10.02 12.78
C VAL A 85 -5.83 8.88 11.76
N THR A 86 -5.77 9.23 10.47
CA THR A 86 -5.76 8.25 9.38
C THR A 86 -4.54 7.34 9.44
N HIS A 87 -3.34 7.91 9.65
CA HIS A 87 -2.12 7.13 9.80
C HIS A 87 -2.18 6.19 11.02
N ALA A 88 -2.65 6.68 12.17
CA ALA A 88 -2.73 5.88 13.39
C ALA A 88 -3.68 4.69 13.21
N LEU A 89 -4.81 4.95 12.58
CA LEU A 89 -5.85 3.97 12.37
C LEU A 89 -5.42 2.91 11.36
N LEU A 90 -4.90 3.31 10.20
CA LEU A 90 -4.35 2.39 9.20
C LEU A 90 -3.16 1.58 9.73
N GLY A 91 -2.29 2.21 10.54
CA GLY A 91 -1.18 1.51 11.17
C GLY A 91 -1.66 0.41 12.12
N SER A 92 -2.71 0.68 12.89
CA SER A 92 -3.26 -0.33 13.80
C SER A 92 -3.87 -1.54 13.09
N TYR A 93 -4.52 -1.33 11.93
CA TYR A 93 -4.99 -2.44 11.10
C TYR A 93 -3.86 -3.18 10.41
N THR A 94 -2.80 -2.46 10.02
CA THR A 94 -1.61 -3.10 9.45
C THR A 94 -0.98 -4.04 10.47
N LEU A 95 -0.81 -3.61 11.72
CA LEU A 95 -0.30 -4.47 12.79
C LEU A 95 -1.20 -5.68 13.01
N GLN A 96 -2.51 -5.47 13.10
CA GLN A 96 -3.47 -6.55 13.33
C GLN A 96 -3.47 -7.56 12.18
N ALA A 97 -3.28 -7.13 10.94
CA ALA A 97 -3.21 -8.01 9.78
C ALA A 97 -1.90 -8.81 9.71
N GLU A 98 -0.78 -8.22 10.14
CA GLU A 98 0.55 -8.84 10.06
C GLU A 98 0.87 -9.69 11.31
N LEU A 99 0.38 -9.29 12.48
CA LEU A 99 0.72 -9.87 13.78
C LEU A 99 -0.47 -10.58 14.47
N GLY A 100 -1.69 -10.36 14.00
CA GLY A 100 -2.90 -10.87 14.66
C GLY A 100 -3.30 -10.04 15.89
N ASP A 101 -3.97 -10.66 16.85
CA ASP A 101 -4.39 -9.99 18.09
C ASP A 101 -3.19 -9.58 18.94
N PHE A 102 -3.27 -8.41 19.58
CA PHE A 102 -2.24 -7.98 20.52
C PHE A 102 -2.09 -8.94 21.72
N ASP A 103 -0.93 -9.59 21.80
CA ASP A 103 -0.44 -10.34 22.97
C ASP A 103 0.63 -9.53 23.76
N PRO A 104 0.42 -9.20 25.05
CA PRO A 104 1.43 -8.54 25.88
C PRO A 104 2.74 -9.32 26.12
N GLU A 105 2.75 -10.64 25.93
CA GLU A 105 3.93 -11.48 26.13
C GLU A 105 4.84 -11.49 24.89
N GLU A 106 4.26 -11.35 23.70
CA GLU A 106 4.98 -11.33 22.42
C GLU A 106 5.27 -9.91 21.91
N HIS A 107 4.35 -8.97 22.16
CA HIS A 107 4.43 -7.60 21.68
C HIS A 107 4.97 -6.66 22.76
N ASP A 108 6.31 -6.60 22.84
CA ASP A 108 7.03 -5.68 23.72
C ASP A 108 6.90 -4.21 23.26
N SER A 109 7.72 -3.29 23.76
CA SER A 109 7.67 -1.89 23.30
C SER A 109 8.35 -1.65 21.94
N GLY A 110 9.01 -2.65 21.37
CA GLY A 110 9.89 -2.53 20.21
C GLY A 110 9.29 -3.03 18.90
N TYR A 111 8.31 -3.94 18.93
CA TYR A 111 7.77 -4.58 17.72
C TYR A 111 7.28 -3.58 16.64
N ILE A 112 6.76 -2.42 17.08
CA ILE A 112 6.25 -1.40 16.16
C ILE A 112 7.34 -0.73 15.31
N GLN A 113 8.61 -0.79 15.74
CA GLN A 113 9.74 -0.16 15.04
C GLN A 113 10.08 -0.86 13.72
N GLU A 114 9.57 -2.08 13.50
CA GLU A 114 9.71 -2.80 12.23
C GLU A 114 8.77 -2.27 11.14
N PHE A 115 7.85 -1.37 11.50
CA PHE A 115 6.81 -0.86 10.61
C PHE A 115 6.92 0.64 10.40
N GLN A 116 6.71 1.07 9.15
CA GLN A 116 6.60 2.47 8.78
C GLN A 116 5.19 2.77 8.31
N PHE A 117 4.48 3.63 9.05
CA PHE A 117 3.10 4.01 8.75
C PHE A 117 2.98 5.39 8.12
N ALA A 118 3.95 6.27 8.35
CA ALA A 118 3.93 7.66 7.88
C ALA A 118 5.33 8.13 7.46
N PRO A 119 5.45 9.16 6.60
CA PRO A 119 6.74 9.69 6.16
C PRO A 119 7.53 10.35 7.31
N ASN A 120 6.83 10.96 8.26
CA ASN A 120 7.41 11.58 9.45
C ASN A 120 6.86 10.89 10.70
N GLN A 121 7.12 9.58 10.83
CA GLN A 121 6.65 8.79 11.97
C GLN A 121 7.22 9.34 13.28
N THR A 122 6.33 9.65 14.22
CA THR A 122 6.68 10.14 15.55
C THR A 122 6.34 9.08 16.59
N LYS A 123 6.99 9.15 17.75
CA LYS A 123 6.65 8.28 18.88
C LYS A 123 5.18 8.42 19.31
N GLU A 124 4.62 9.63 19.21
CA GLU A 124 3.20 9.88 19.48
C GLU A 124 2.29 9.08 18.52
N LEU A 125 2.67 8.98 17.24
CA LEU A 125 1.96 8.16 16.28
C LEU A 125 2.05 6.68 16.64
N GLU A 126 3.26 6.20 16.95
CA GLU A 126 3.51 4.80 17.35
C GLU A 126 2.67 4.43 18.58
N ASP A 127 2.72 5.24 19.63
CA ASP A 127 1.94 5.03 20.86
C ASP A 127 0.44 4.94 20.54
N LYS A 128 -0.05 5.79 19.62
CA LYS A 128 -1.47 5.77 19.22
C LYS A 128 -1.84 4.54 18.40
N VAL A 129 -0.96 4.09 17.51
CA VAL A 129 -1.13 2.87 16.72
C VAL A 129 -1.22 1.65 17.65
N VAL A 130 -0.31 1.54 18.63
CA VAL A 130 -0.31 0.44 19.62
C VAL A 130 -1.56 0.49 20.49
N GLU A 131 -1.99 1.67 20.93
CA GLU A 131 -3.24 1.85 21.68
C GLU A 131 -4.43 1.30 20.90
N LEU A 132 -4.55 1.63 19.62
CA LEU A 132 -5.63 1.15 18.76
C LEU A 132 -5.52 -0.35 18.48
N HIS A 133 -4.33 -0.88 18.23
CA HIS A 133 -4.10 -2.31 18.02
C HIS A 133 -4.65 -3.16 19.18
N LYS A 134 -4.45 -2.71 20.43
CA LYS A 134 -4.97 -3.37 21.63
C LYS A 134 -6.50 -3.42 21.72
N THR A 135 -7.20 -2.54 21.01
CA THR A 135 -8.67 -2.46 21.01
C THR A 135 -9.32 -3.40 20.01
N HIS A 136 -8.57 -3.90 19.04
CA HIS A 136 -9.06 -4.71 17.91
C HIS A 136 -9.25 -6.21 18.22
N ARG A 137 -9.26 -6.60 19.50
CA ARG A 137 -9.32 -8.01 19.94
C ARG A 137 -10.50 -8.80 19.36
N CYS A 138 -10.22 -10.03 18.94
CA CYS A 138 -11.19 -10.98 18.35
C CYS A 138 -11.79 -10.54 17.02
N VAL A 139 -11.23 -9.51 16.38
CA VAL A 139 -11.61 -9.17 15.03
C VAL A 139 -10.70 -9.99 14.11
N MET A 140 -11.30 -11.03 13.50
CA MET A 140 -10.64 -11.78 12.44
C MET A 140 -10.58 -10.88 11.21
N PHE A 141 -9.57 -10.03 11.14
CA PHE A 141 -9.29 -9.21 9.97
C PHE A 141 -8.84 -10.14 8.85
N GLN A 142 -9.79 -10.57 8.02
CA GLN A 142 -9.43 -11.04 6.69
C GLN A 142 -8.97 -9.83 5.88
N VAL A 143 -8.19 -10.08 4.82
CA VAL A 143 -7.76 -9.09 3.81
C VAL A 143 -8.88 -8.12 3.40
N MET A 144 -10.14 -8.55 3.53
CA MET A 144 -11.40 -7.80 3.41
C MET A 144 -11.46 -6.43 4.11
N ASP A 145 -10.89 -6.26 5.30
CA ASP A 145 -11.03 -5.01 6.07
C ASP A 145 -10.01 -3.93 5.68
N LEU A 146 -8.89 -4.31 5.09
CA LEU A 146 -7.96 -3.38 4.44
C LEU A 146 -8.63 -2.68 3.23
N TYR A 147 -9.56 -3.37 2.54
CA TYR A 147 -10.42 -2.79 1.49
C TYR A 147 -11.44 -1.81 2.04
N ALA A 148 -12.01 -2.07 3.22
CA ALA A 148 -12.91 -1.13 3.88
C ALA A 148 -12.17 0.13 4.33
N PHE A 149 -10.91 -0.01 4.77
CA PHE A 149 -10.12 1.08 5.31
C PHE A 149 -9.51 2.03 4.27
N LEU A 150 -9.05 1.49 3.16
CA LEU A 150 -8.56 2.30 2.03
C LEU A 150 -9.69 3.16 1.42
N PHE A 151 -10.94 2.78 1.65
CA PHE A 151 -12.11 3.55 1.29
C PHE A 151 -12.54 4.62 2.30
N ALA A 152 -12.18 4.48 3.58
CA ALA A 152 -12.30 5.57 4.54
C ALA A 152 -11.36 6.75 4.20
N CYS A 153 -10.28 6.51 3.45
CA CYS A 153 -9.45 7.56 2.83
C CYS A 153 -10.06 8.14 1.54
N GLY A 154 -11.19 7.61 1.07
CA GLY A 154 -11.95 8.09 -0.07
C GLY A 154 -12.85 9.29 0.29
N LYS A 155 -12.19 10.44 0.47
CA LYS A 155 -12.71 11.80 0.75
C LYS A 155 -12.87 12.20 2.22
#